data_AF-A0A6B3FPG9-F1
#
_entry.id   AF-A0A6B3FPG9-F1
#
_cell.length_a   1.000
_cell.length_b   1.000
_cell.length_c   1.000
_cell.angle_alpha   90.00
_cell.angle_beta   90.00
_cell.angle_gamma   90.00
#
_symmetry.space_group_name_H-M   'P 1'
#
loop_
_entity.id
_entity.type
_entity.pdbx_description
1 polymer ?
#
loop_
_entity_poly.entity_id
_entity_poly.type
_entity_poly.pdbx_seq_one_letter_code
_entity_poly.pdbx_strand_id
1 'polypeptide(L)'
;MTAARTIMTPDQNNRATELRTAARLLEPGVGRRRFLTGTAAAAALAFAVNLPAAGTASAAEVDARRIAEDPFTLGVASGDPHPTSVLIWTRLAP
;
A
#
# COMPACT_ATOMS: atom_id res chain seq x y z
N MET A 1 -36.02 48.62 -14.30
CA MET A 1 -37.06 47.58 -14.32
C MET A 1 -36.33 46.23 -14.33
N THR A 2 -36.12 45.64 -13.15
CA THR A 2 -35.30 44.43 -12.96
C THR A 2 -36.09 43.45 -12.11
N ALA A 3 -36.42 42.28 -12.67
CA ALA A 3 -37.10 41.21 -11.95
C ALA A 3 -36.10 40.44 -11.08
N ALA A 4 -36.35 40.39 -9.78
CA ALA A 4 -35.59 39.56 -8.84
C ALA A 4 -35.94 38.08 -9.07
N ARG A 5 -34.93 37.29 -9.42
CA ARG A 5 -35.00 35.85 -9.62
C ARG A 5 -35.08 35.17 -8.25
N THR A 6 -36.27 34.77 -7.83
CA THR A 6 -36.46 33.96 -6.61
C THR A 6 -35.82 32.59 -6.82
N ILE A 7 -34.67 32.37 -6.18
CA ILE A 7 -34.00 31.08 -6.13
C ILE A 7 -34.85 30.18 -5.25
N MET A 8 -35.58 29.25 -5.87
CA MET A 8 -36.34 28.19 -5.21
C MET A 8 -35.37 27.23 -4.51
N THR A 9 -35.14 27.44 -3.22
CA THR A 9 -34.44 26.47 -2.36
C THR A 9 -35.27 25.20 -2.28
N PRO A 10 -34.76 24.04 -2.72
CA PRO A 10 -35.51 22.79 -2.59
C PRO A 10 -35.71 22.48 -1.11
N ASP A 11 -36.93 22.05 -0.77
CA ASP A 11 -37.38 21.73 0.58
C ASP A 11 -36.40 20.78 1.28
N GLN A 12 -35.84 21.23 2.41
CA GLN A 12 -34.85 20.48 3.19
C GLN A 12 -35.43 19.18 3.75
N ASN A 13 -36.74 19.14 3.97
CA ASN A 13 -37.44 17.96 4.48
C ASN A 13 -37.48 16.82 3.46
N ASN A 14 -37.65 17.15 2.17
CA ASN A 14 -37.54 16.17 1.09
C ASN A 14 -36.13 15.59 0.98
N ARG A 15 -35.07 16.41 1.07
CA ARG A 15 -33.68 15.92 1.07
C ARG A 15 -33.39 14.98 2.24
N ALA A 16 -33.86 15.32 3.45
CA ALA A 16 -33.70 14.46 4.61
C ALA A 16 -34.44 13.13 4.44
N THR A 17 -35.57 13.13 3.74
CA THR A 17 -36.36 11.92 3.45
C THR A 17 -35.65 11.05 2.42
N GLU A 18 -35.12 11.62 1.34
CA GLU A 18 -34.32 10.92 0.32
C GLU A 18 -33.05 10.29 0.92
N LEU A 19 -32.38 10.99 1.83
CA LEU A 19 -31.23 10.45 2.56
C LEU A 19 -31.61 9.27 3.45
N ARG A 20 -32.80 9.31 4.08
CA ARG A 20 -33.31 8.21 4.92
C ARG A 20 -33.75 7.01 4.08
N THR A 21 -34.36 7.21 2.91
CA THR A 21 -34.67 6.12 1.98
C THR A 21 -33.42 5.51 1.39
N ALA A 22 -32.44 6.32 0.97
CA ALA A 22 -31.14 5.83 0.55
C ALA A 22 -30.48 4.98 1.65
N ALA A 23 -30.45 5.48 2.90
CA ALA A 23 -29.92 4.73 4.04
C ALA A 23 -30.65 3.39 4.28
N ARG A 24 -31.97 3.33 4.11
CA ARG A 24 -32.74 2.07 4.19
C ARG A 24 -32.52 1.12 3.01
N LEU A 25 -32.19 1.64 1.83
CA LEU A 25 -31.78 0.80 0.68
C LEU A 25 -30.35 0.28 0.85
N LEU A 26 -29.54 0.98 1.65
CA LEU A 26 -28.22 0.59 2.15
C LEU A 26 -28.28 -0.21 3.46
N GLU A 27 -29.46 -0.64 3.95
CA GLU A 27 -29.60 -1.54 5.12
C GLU A 27 -29.13 -2.99 4.90
N PRO A 28 -29.10 -3.57 3.68
CA PRO A 28 -28.18 -4.68 3.42
C PRO A 28 -26.75 -4.14 3.22
N GLY A 29 -26.38 -3.14 4.02
CA GLY A 29 -25.14 -2.41 3.96
C GLY A 29 -23.99 -3.38 4.08
N VAL A 30 -22.86 -3.02 3.49
CA VAL A 30 -21.65 -3.82 3.65
C VAL A 30 -21.31 -3.79 5.14
N GLY A 31 -21.81 -4.78 5.87
CA GLY A 31 -21.60 -4.88 7.30
C GLY A 31 -20.10 -4.86 7.56
N ARG A 32 -19.69 -4.25 8.66
CA ARG A 32 -18.27 -4.13 9.04
C ARG A 32 -17.49 -5.43 8.81
N ARG A 33 -18.09 -6.59 9.14
CA ARG A 33 -17.49 -7.91 8.88
C ARG A 33 -17.25 -8.16 7.39
N ARG A 34 -18.25 -7.96 6.53
CA ARG A 34 -18.14 -8.18 5.08
C ARG A 34 -17.15 -7.20 4.44
N PHE A 35 -17.12 -5.96 4.92
CA PHE A 35 -16.14 -4.96 4.49
C PHE A 35 -14.71 -5.38 4.87
N LEU A 36 -14.48 -5.71 6.14
CA LEU A 36 -13.17 -6.12 6.63
C LEU A 36 -12.69 -7.43 5.98
N THR A 37 -13.58 -8.41 5.82
CA THR A 37 -13.23 -9.68 5.15
C THR A 37 -12.93 -9.46 3.66
N GLY A 38 -13.72 -8.63 2.96
CA GLY A 38 -13.48 -8.33 1.54
C GLY A 38 -12.17 -7.58 1.30
N THR A 39 -11.90 -6.56 2.11
CA THR A 39 -10.64 -5.78 2.03
C THR A 39 -9.42 -6.61 2.42
N ALA A 40 -9.51 -7.43 3.47
CA ALA A 40 -8.43 -8.33 3.86
C ALA A 40 -8.13 -9.38 2.78
N ALA A 41 -9.15 -9.95 2.14
CA ALA A 41 -8.97 -10.91 1.04
C ALA A 41 -8.31 -10.25 -0.17
N ALA A 42 -8.73 -9.03 -0.53
CA ALA A 42 -8.11 -8.28 -1.62
C ALA A 42 -6.63 -7.94 -1.33
N ALA A 43 -6.32 -7.52 -0.10
CA ALA A 43 -4.95 -7.26 0.33
C ALA A 43 -4.10 -8.55 0.28
N ALA A 44 -4.61 -9.66 0.81
CA ALA A 44 -3.91 -10.94 0.78
C ALA A 44 -3.57 -11.39 -0.64
N LEU A 45 -4.49 -11.24 -1.60
CA LEU A 45 -4.23 -11.56 -3.01
C LEU A 45 -3.19 -10.61 -3.63
N ALA A 46 -3.24 -9.32 -3.33
CA ALA A 46 -2.29 -8.34 -3.82
C ALA A 46 -0.86 -8.61 -3.31
N PHE A 47 -0.72 -9.03 -2.05
CA PHE A 47 0.58 -9.36 -1.47
C PHE A 47 1.05 -10.77 -1.86
N ALA A 48 0.15 -11.76 -2.02
CA ALA A 48 0.51 -13.14 -2.37
C ALA A 48 1.28 -13.29 -3.69
N VAL A 49 1.05 -12.39 -4.66
CA VAL A 49 1.72 -12.42 -5.96
C VAL A 49 3.05 -11.63 -5.99
N ASN A 50 3.34 -10.86 -4.94
CA ASN A 50 4.44 -9.88 -4.92
C ASN A 50 5.19 -9.84 -3.58
N LEU A 51 5.23 -10.96 -2.83
CA LEU A 51 6.17 -11.05 -1.70
C LEU A 51 7.58 -11.32 -2.26
N PRO A 52 8.57 -10.41 -2.06
CA PRO A 52 9.92 -10.91 -1.88
C PRO A 52 9.83 -11.91 -0.72
N ALA A 53 10.23 -13.16 -0.95
CA ALA A 53 10.16 -14.17 0.08
C ALA A 53 10.80 -13.60 1.35
N ALA A 54 10.10 -13.64 2.49
CA ALA A 54 10.60 -13.04 3.72
C ALA A 54 12.02 -13.60 4.01
N GLY A 55 13.03 -12.76 3.90
CA GLY A 55 14.45 -13.15 3.96
C GLY A 55 15.26 -13.01 2.65
N THR A 56 14.64 -12.68 1.51
CA THR A 56 15.39 -12.37 0.28
C THR A 56 15.87 -10.93 0.33
N ALA A 57 17.15 -10.75 0.65
CA ALA A 57 17.87 -9.55 0.28
C ALA A 57 17.95 -9.51 -1.26
N SER A 58 16.99 -8.85 -1.91
CA SER A 58 17.08 -8.55 -3.33
C SER A 58 18.04 -7.37 -3.49
N ALA A 59 19.30 -7.66 -3.78
CA ALA A 59 20.21 -6.64 -4.26
C ALA A 59 19.71 -6.17 -5.64
N ALA A 60 19.73 -4.86 -5.88
CA ALA A 60 19.55 -4.37 -7.25
C ALA A 60 20.60 -5.07 -8.13
N GLU A 61 20.17 -5.70 -9.22
CA GLU A 61 21.09 -6.32 -10.18
C GLU A 61 22.01 -5.22 -10.73
N VAL A 62 23.22 -5.17 -10.22
CA VAL A 62 24.29 -4.36 -10.80
C VAL A 62 24.77 -5.13 -12.02
N ASP A 63 24.62 -4.54 -13.20
CA ASP A 63 25.23 -5.07 -14.41
C ASP A 63 26.75 -5.09 -14.22
N ALA A 64 27.31 -6.28 -13.99
CA ALA A 64 28.74 -6.47 -13.75
C ALA A 64 29.60 -5.91 -14.90
N ARG A 65 29.03 -5.75 -16.11
CA ARG A 65 29.70 -5.12 -17.26
C ARG A 65 29.90 -3.62 -17.11
N ARG A 66 29.28 -2.98 -16.11
CA ARG A 66 29.39 -1.53 -15.82
C ARG A 66 30.29 -1.19 -14.63
N ILE A 67 30.86 -2.19 -13.95
CA ILE A 67 31.78 -1.96 -12.83
C ILE A 67 33.15 -1.63 -13.44
N ALA A 68 33.44 -0.33 -13.55
CA ALA A 68 34.65 0.17 -14.20
C ALA A 68 35.89 0.14 -13.28
N GLU A 69 35.67 0.13 -11.96
CA GLU A 69 36.71 0.16 -10.92
C GLU A 69 36.34 -0.78 -9.77
N ASP A 70 37.31 -1.10 -8.90
CA ASP A 70 37.11 -2.04 -7.79
C ASP A 70 35.99 -1.54 -6.86
N PRO A 71 34.84 -2.23 -6.75
CA PRO A 71 33.71 -1.74 -5.98
C PRO A 71 33.87 -1.97 -4.47
N PHE A 72 34.90 -2.72 -4.04
CA PHE A 72 35.13 -3.08 -2.64
C PHE A 72 36.20 -2.22 -1.96
N THR A 73 36.28 -0.94 -2.33
CA THR A 73 37.25 0.03 -1.75
C THR A 73 37.15 0.16 -0.23
N LEU A 74 35.98 -0.12 0.34
CA LEU A 74 35.72 -0.10 1.79
C LEU A 74 35.93 -1.46 2.47
N GLY A 75 36.32 -2.49 1.71
CA GLY A 75 36.61 -3.84 2.20
C GLY A 75 35.37 -4.68 2.49
N VAL A 76 35.61 -5.81 3.16
CA VAL A 76 34.60 -6.81 3.54
C VAL A 76 34.74 -7.08 5.03
N ALA A 77 33.62 -7.24 5.73
CA ALA A 77 33.60 -7.52 7.16
C ALA A 77 32.58 -8.61 7.51
N SER A 78 32.71 -9.17 8.71
CA SER A 78 31.82 -10.17 9.29
C SER A 78 31.31 -9.74 10.67
N GLY A 79 30.12 -10.23 11.05
CA GLY A 79 29.47 -9.89 12.32
C GLY A 79 28.38 -10.89 12.72
N ASP A 80 27.83 -10.71 13.93
CA ASP A 80 26.73 -11.51 14.50
C ASP A 80 26.87 -13.03 14.34
N PRO A 81 27.88 -13.65 14.98
CA PRO A 81 28.09 -15.08 14.88
C PRO A 81 27.02 -15.89 15.62
N HIS A 82 26.54 -16.93 14.96
CA HIS A 82 25.71 -18.01 15.48
C HIS A 82 26.51 -19.33 15.41
N PRO A 83 26.19 -20.39 16.19
CA PRO A 83 26.95 -21.65 16.16
C PRO A 83 27.20 -22.29 14.79
N THR A 84 26.40 -21.95 13.78
CA THR A 84 26.49 -22.51 12.42
C THR A 84 26.49 -21.45 11.32
N SER A 85 26.50 -20.16 11.65
CA SER A 85 26.42 -19.09 10.65
C SER A 85 27.03 -17.78 11.15
N VAL A 86 27.34 -16.89 10.22
CA VAL A 86 27.84 -15.54 10.50
C VAL A 86 27.31 -14.62 9.40
N LEU A 87 27.08 -13.35 9.74
CA LEU A 87 26.75 -12.34 8.73
C LEU A 87 28.05 -11.86 8.07
N ILE A 88 28.01 -11.74 6.74
CA ILE A 88 29.07 -11.11 5.94
C ILE A 88 28.47 -9.89 5.27
N TRP A 89 29.14 -8.74 5.35
CA TRP A 89 28.71 -7.52 4.69
C TRP A 89 29.84 -6.80 3.96
N THR A 90 29.45 -6.01 2.97
CA THR A 90 30.30 -5.04 2.27
C THR A 90 29.42 -3.92 1.72
N ARG A 91 30.02 -2.78 1.36
CA ARG A 91 29.35 -1.67 0.71
C ARG A 91 30.06 -1.38 -0.61
N LEU A 92 29.30 -1.42 -1.70
CA LEU A 92 29.82 -1.05 -3.02
C LEU A 92 30.04 0.47 -3.07
N ALA A 93 31.29 0.88 -3.28
CA ALA A 93 31.72 2.27 -3.39
C ALA A 93 32.85 2.36 -4.43
N PRO A 94 32.51 2.34 -5.73
CA PRO A 94 33.47 2.66 -6.79
C PRO A 94 34.01 4.08 -6.61
#